data_AF-A0A1F9SH04-F1
#
_entry.id   AF-A0A1F9SH04-F1
#
_cell.length_a   1.000
_cell.length_b   1.000
_cell.length_c   1.000
_cell.angle_alpha   90.00
_cell.angle_beta   90.00
_cell.angle_gamma   90.00
#
_symmetry.space_group_name_H-M   'P 1'
#
loop_
_entity.id
_entity.type
_entity.pdbx_description
1 polymer ?
#
loop_
_entity_poly.entity_id
_entity_poly.type
_entity_poly.pdbx_seq_one_letter_code
_entity_poly.pdbx_strand_id
1 'polypeptide(L)'
;MRFFKHLLAAAAAAFLCACLPPNWFNAPAPAPAKRAAPARLSAEDEKTVERLYYKAVGAYSNNDMPAALSHLDEIDRITTSYAPAAELREKIKSIGVKTAPRPKTP
;
A
#
# COMPACT_ATOMS: atom_id res chain seq x y z
N MET A 1 -28.38 0.18 -32.99
CA MET A 1 -28.50 -1.15 -33.62
C MET A 1 -27.38 -2.04 -33.08
N ARG A 2 -27.69 -2.85 -32.05
CA ARG A 2 -26.74 -3.67 -31.24
C ARG A 2 -27.25 -5.12 -31.18
N PHE A 3 -27.18 -5.87 -32.28
CA PHE A 3 -27.83 -7.19 -32.36
C PHE A 3 -27.16 -8.20 -33.31
N PHE A 4 -25.83 -8.20 -33.47
CA PHE A 4 -25.19 -9.05 -34.49
C PHE A 4 -23.83 -9.67 -34.13
N LYS A 5 -23.63 -10.15 -32.90
CA LYS A 5 -22.36 -10.82 -32.52
C LYS A 5 -22.48 -12.07 -31.66
N HIS A 6 -23.69 -12.64 -31.53
CA HIS A 6 -23.92 -13.88 -30.78
C HIS A 6 -24.25 -15.09 -31.67
N LEU A 7 -23.80 -15.08 -32.93
CA LEU A 7 -24.16 -16.10 -33.92
C LEU A 7 -22.94 -16.83 -34.48
N LEU A 8 -22.07 -17.32 -33.59
CA LEU A 8 -21.02 -18.29 -33.90
C LEU A 8 -20.76 -19.14 -32.65
N ALA A 9 -21.81 -19.84 -32.26
CA ALA A 9 -21.70 -21.04 -31.46
C ALA A 9 -21.34 -22.22 -32.36
N ALA A 10 -20.61 -23.16 -31.76
CA ALA A 10 -20.54 -24.58 -32.09
C ALA A 10 -19.29 -25.08 -32.87
N ALA A 11 -18.75 -26.15 -32.28
CA ALA A 11 -17.87 -27.18 -32.84
C ALA A 11 -16.35 -26.95 -32.77
N ALA A 12 -15.74 -27.33 -31.64
CA ALA A 12 -14.61 -28.28 -31.64
C ALA A 12 -14.23 -28.72 -30.20
N ALA A 13 -14.29 -30.03 -29.96
CA ALA A 13 -13.55 -30.80 -28.95
C ALA A 13 -13.80 -30.46 -27.46
N ALA A 14 -14.62 -31.16 -26.66
CA ALA A 14 -15.00 -32.57 -26.69
C ALA A 14 -13.81 -33.50 -26.98
N PHE A 15 -12.81 -33.52 -26.11
CA PHE A 15 -11.90 -34.64 -25.83
C PHE A 15 -10.74 -34.08 -24.99
N LEU A 16 -10.78 -34.23 -23.66
CA LEU A 16 -9.58 -34.38 -22.84
C LEU A 16 -9.96 -34.79 -21.40
N CYS A 17 -9.61 -36.04 -21.11
CA CYS A 17 -9.25 -36.58 -19.79
C CYS A 17 -10.33 -36.63 -18.70
N ALA A 18 -11.10 -37.70 -18.78
CA ALA A 18 -11.46 -38.50 -17.61
C ALA A 18 -10.20 -38.87 -16.80
N CYS A 19 -9.96 -38.19 -15.68
CA CYS A 19 -9.01 -38.57 -14.62
C CYS A 19 -9.36 -37.84 -13.30
N LEU A 20 -10.59 -37.98 -12.78
CA LEU A 20 -10.90 -37.56 -11.41
C LEU A 20 -11.04 -38.78 -10.49
N PRO A 21 -10.16 -38.96 -9.49
CA PRO A 21 -10.28 -40.02 -8.50
C PRO A 21 -11.46 -39.75 -7.53
N PRO A 22 -12.23 -40.77 -7.12
CA PRO A 22 -13.48 -40.61 -6.37
C PRO A 22 -13.29 -40.58 -4.84
N ASN A 23 -12.31 -39.83 -4.30
CA ASN A 23 -12.03 -39.93 -2.86
C ASN A 23 -11.71 -38.61 -2.13
N TRP A 24 -12.38 -37.51 -2.48
CA TRP A 24 -12.16 -36.21 -1.83
C TRP A 24 -13.14 -35.85 -0.70
N PHE A 25 -14.04 -36.74 -0.30
CA PHE A 25 -15.05 -36.44 0.72
C PHE A 25 -14.66 -36.79 2.17
N ASN A 26 -13.45 -37.30 2.43
CA ASN A 26 -13.05 -37.77 3.78
C ASN A 26 -11.69 -37.22 4.26
N ALA A 27 -11.40 -35.96 3.99
CA ALA A 27 -10.38 -35.24 4.75
C ALA A 27 -11.07 -34.41 5.84
N PRO A 28 -10.81 -34.65 7.15
CA PRO A 28 -11.23 -33.72 8.19
C PRO A 28 -10.63 -32.35 7.85
N ALA A 29 -11.49 -31.33 7.77
CA ALA A 29 -11.05 -29.97 7.48
C ALA A 29 -9.92 -29.59 8.46
N PRO A 30 -8.74 -29.16 7.97
CA PRO A 30 -7.68 -28.70 8.87
C PRO A 30 -8.25 -27.53 9.68
N ALA A 31 -8.14 -27.65 11.01
CA ALA A 31 -8.58 -26.61 11.93
C ALA A 31 -8.05 -25.24 11.45
N PRO A 32 -8.88 -24.17 11.49
CA PRO A 32 -8.49 -22.88 10.96
C PRO A 32 -7.18 -22.46 11.63
N ALA A 33 -6.12 -22.40 10.82
CA ALA A 33 -4.86 -21.84 11.25
C ALA A 33 -5.16 -20.48 11.86
N LYS A 34 -4.81 -20.29 13.14
CA LYS A 34 -4.91 -19.01 13.83
C LYS A 34 -4.37 -17.95 12.87
N ARG A 35 -5.28 -17.17 12.26
CA ARG A 35 -4.92 -16.00 11.47
C ARG A 35 -4.06 -15.15 12.39
N ALA A 36 -2.78 -15.02 12.07
CA ALA A 36 -1.95 -14.00 12.68
C ALA A 36 -2.71 -12.69 12.48
N ALA A 37 -3.16 -12.09 13.59
CA ALA A 37 -3.81 -10.80 13.53
C ALA A 37 -2.87 -9.85 12.77
N PRO A 38 -3.38 -8.99 11.87
CA PRO A 38 -2.55 -7.97 11.25
C PRO A 38 -1.81 -7.26 12.38
N ALA A 39 -0.50 -7.10 12.24
CA ALA A 39 0.35 -6.45 13.23
C ALA A 39 -0.14 -5.01 13.40
N ARG A 40 -1.11 -4.83 14.30
CA ARG A 40 -1.56 -3.52 14.76
C ARG A 40 -0.45 -2.99 15.64
N LEU A 41 -0.09 -1.72 15.43
CA LEU A 41 0.86 -1.02 16.29
C LEU A 41 0.44 -1.18 17.75
N SER A 42 1.42 -1.28 18.65
CA SER A 42 1.14 -1.16 20.07
C SER A 42 0.58 0.25 20.36
N ALA A 43 -0.19 0.39 21.44
CA ALA A 43 -0.74 1.71 21.80
C ALA A 43 0.38 2.73 22.11
N GLU A 44 1.52 2.24 22.58
CA GLU A 44 2.73 3.01 22.86
C GLU A 44 3.40 3.51 21.56
N ASP A 45 3.45 2.65 20.54
CA ASP A 45 3.99 3.02 19.22
C ASP A 45 3.10 4.03 18.52
N GLU A 46 1.77 3.87 18.59
CA GLU A 46 0.81 4.81 18.00
C GLU A 46 0.97 6.22 18.58
N LYS A 47 1.02 6.35 19.91
CA LYS A 47 1.28 7.63 20.59
C LYS A 47 2.64 8.22 20.22
N THR A 48 3.63 7.37 19.99
CA THR A 48 4.98 7.81 19.61
C THR A 48 5.00 8.33 18.17
N VAL A 49 4.35 7.63 17.24
CA VAL A 49 4.18 8.05 15.85
C VAL A 49 3.43 9.38 15.77
N GLU A 50 2.32 9.55 16.50
CA GLU A 50 1.57 10.81 16.52
C GLU A 50 2.43 11.98 17.04
N ARG A 51 3.16 11.77 18.14
CA ARG A 51 4.05 12.79 18.70
C ARG A 51 5.15 13.19 17.72
N LEU A 52 5.76 12.22 17.04
CA LEU A 52 6.76 12.47 16.01
C LEU A 52 6.17 13.23 14.82
N TYR A 53 4.94 12.86 14.41
CA TYR A 53 4.25 13.53 13.32
C TYR A 53 3.98 15.01 13.63
N TYR A 54 3.50 15.33 14.84
CA TYR A 54 3.30 16.73 15.22
C TYR A 54 4.61 17.53 15.31
N LYS A 55 5.71 16.91 15.74
CA LYS A 55 7.04 17.54 15.67
C LYS A 55 7.46 17.82 14.23
N ALA A 56 7.22 16.87 13.30
CA ALA A 56 7.50 17.06 11.88
C ALA A 56 6.70 18.21 11.28
N VAL A 57 5.40 18.31 11.60
CA VAL A 57 4.53 19.42 11.18
C VAL A 57 5.02 20.76 11.75
N GLY A 58 5.44 20.80 13.01
CA GLY A 58 6.03 21.98 13.64
C GLY A 58 7.30 22.44 12.94
N ALA A 59 8.24 21.52 12.69
CA ALA A 59 9.47 21.80 11.95
C ALA A 59 9.19 22.29 10.52
N TYR A 60 8.27 21.64 9.81
CA TYR A 60 7.82 22.06 8.48
C TYR A 60 7.25 23.48 8.48
N SER A 61 6.41 23.81 9.47
CA SER A 61 5.80 25.14 9.61
C SER A 61 6.82 26.23 9.92
N ASN A 62 7.91 25.86 10.60
CA ASN A 62 9.06 26.73 10.87
C ASN A 62 10.07 26.78 9.70
N ASN A 63 9.73 26.20 8.55
CA ASN A 63 10.58 26.08 7.38
C ASN A 63 11.90 25.28 7.61
N ASP A 64 11.95 24.48 8.67
CA ASP A 64 13.07 23.57 8.98
C ASP A 64 12.82 22.20 8.31
N MET A 65 13.08 22.15 7.01
CA MET A 65 12.91 20.93 6.21
C MET A 65 13.79 19.77 6.69
N PRO A 66 15.08 19.96 7.06
CA PRO A 66 15.90 18.89 7.62
C PRO A 66 15.31 18.28 8.90
N ALA A 67 14.86 19.09 9.86
CA ALA A 67 14.26 18.57 11.09
C ALA A 67 12.92 17.85 10.81
N ALA A 68 12.11 18.40 9.89
CA ALA A 68 10.86 17.75 9.48
C ALA A 68 11.11 16.36 8.89
N LEU A 69 12.08 16.23 7.98
CA LEU A 69 12.46 14.93 7.38
C LEU A 69 13.02 13.96 8.42
N SER A 70 13.85 14.43 9.35
CA SER A 70 14.39 13.58 10.43
C SER A 70 13.27 12.94 11.27
N HIS A 71 12.25 13.71 11.65
CA HIS A 71 11.11 13.18 12.40
C HIS A 71 10.28 12.19 11.58
N LEU A 72 10.14 12.40 10.27
CA LEU A 72 9.46 11.46 9.39
C LEU A 72 10.25 10.15 9.25
N ASP A 73 11.58 10.22 9.20
CA ASP A 73 12.45 9.03 9.16
C ASP A 73 12.33 8.21 10.45
N GLU A 74 12.14 8.86 11.60
CA GLU A 74 11.85 8.18 12.87
C GLU A 74 10.50 7.45 12.83
N ILE A 75 9.48 8.03 12.18
CA ILE A 75 8.18 7.35 12.00
C ILE A 75 8.33 6.09 11.16
N ASP A 76 9.08 6.15 10.06
CA ASP A 76 9.26 5.00 9.15
C ASP A 76 9.99 3.82 9.81
N ARG A 77 10.81 4.09 10.84
CA ARG A 77 11.45 3.06 11.66
C ARG A 77 10.46 2.31 12.56
N ILE A 78 9.32 2.93 12.89
CA ILE A 78 8.27 2.33 13.73
C ILE A 78 7.20 1.70 12.84
N THR A 79 6.77 2.41 11.80
CA THR A 79 5.73 1.96 10.87
C THR A 79 5.97 2.51 9.47
N THR A 80 6.08 1.60 8.51
CA THR A 80 6.28 1.96 7.09
C THR A 80 5.00 2.45 6.40
N SER A 81 3.84 2.36 7.07
CA SER A 81 2.52 2.60 6.46
C SER A 81 1.72 3.68 7.18
N TYR A 82 2.38 4.75 7.65
CA TYR A 82 1.68 5.90 8.24
C TYR A 82 1.37 6.96 7.18
N ALA A 83 0.14 6.93 6.66
CA ALA A 83 -0.30 7.80 5.55
C ALA A 83 -0.03 9.31 5.77
N PRO A 84 -0.26 9.90 6.96
CA PRO A 84 0.00 11.33 7.17
C PRO A 84 1.48 11.70 6.99
N ALA A 85 2.42 10.83 7.38
CA ALA A 85 3.85 11.06 7.18
C ALA A 85 4.21 11.05 5.69
N ALA A 86 3.66 10.11 4.91
CA ALA A 86 3.89 10.02 3.48
C ALA A 86 3.40 11.28 2.74
N GLU A 87 2.21 11.78 3.10
CA GLU A 87 1.67 13.02 2.53
C GLU A 87 2.56 14.24 2.83
N LEU A 88 3.10 14.34 4.06
CA LEU A 88 4.00 15.43 4.42
C LEU A 88 5.32 15.37 3.66
N ARG A 89 5.88 14.17 3.45
CA ARG A 89 7.10 13.97 2.63
C ARG A 89 6.90 14.49 1.20
N GLU A 90 5.78 14.15 0.57
CA GLU A 90 5.49 14.60 -0.80
C GLU A 90 5.33 16.13 -0.87
N LYS A 91 4.73 16.76 0.14
CA LYS A 91 4.68 18.23 0.24
C LYS A 91 6.08 18.83 0.32
N ILE A 92 6.95 18.32 1.19
CA ILE A 92 8.35 18.79 1.32
C ILE A 92 9.09 18.64 -0.01
N LYS A 93 8.97 17.49 -0.66
CA LYS A 93 9.60 17.21 -1.96
C LYS A 93 9.14 18.17 -3.06
N SER A 94 7.84 18.50 -3.09
CA SER A 94 7.28 19.44 -4.07
C SER A 94 7.85 20.86 -3.97
N ILE A 95 8.24 21.29 -2.77
CA ILE A 95 8.85 22.61 -2.54
C ILE A 95 10.25 22.66 -3.15
N GLY A 96 11.06 21.62 -2.96
CA GLY A 96 12.40 21.53 -3.55
C GLY A 96 12.41 21.54 -5.09
N VAL A 97 11.36 20.96 -5.71
CA VAL A 97 11.18 21.03 -7.16
C VAL A 97 10.79 22.44 -7.61
N LYS A 98 9.96 23.14 -6.84
CA LYS A 98 9.51 24.50 -7.16
C LYS A 98 10.61 25.55 -7.05
N THR A 99 11.61 25.32 -6.19
CA THR A 99 12.75 26.25 -5.98
C THR A 99 13.90 26.05 -6.96
N ALA A 100 13.92 24.96 -7.74
CA ALA A 100 14.95 24.75 -8.75
C ALA A 100 14.82 25.79 -9.89
N PRO A 101 15.90 26.50 -10.27
CA PRO A 101 15.85 27.45 -11.37
C PRO A 101 15.49 26.71 -12.66
N ARG A 102 14.43 27.18 -13.35
CA ARG A 102 14.06 26.62 -14.66
C ARG A 102 15.27 26.72 -15.60
N PRO A 103 15.71 25.61 -16.22
CA PRO A 103 16.78 25.67 -17.21
C PRO A 103 16.31 26.56 -18.37
N LYS A 104 17.05 27.63 -18.65
CA LYS A 104 16.83 28.45 -19.85
C LYS A 104 17.20 27.59 -21.04
N THR A 105 16.20 27.14 -21.79
CA THR A 105 16.39 26.46 -23.06
C THR A 105 16.93 27.49 -24.07
N PRO A 106 18.00 27.17 -24.82
CA PRO A 106 18.56 28.06 -25.84
C PRO A 106 17.59 28.29 -27.02
#